data_AF-A0A933TSW4-F1
#
_entry.id   AF-A0A933TSW4-F1
#
_cell.length_a   1.000
_cell.length_b   1.000
_cell.length_c   1.000
_cell.angle_alpha   90.00
_cell.angle_beta   90.00
_cell.angle_gamma   90.00
#
_symmetry.space_group_name_H-M   'P 1'
#
loop_
_entity.id
_entity.type
_entity.pdbx_description
1 polymer ?
#
loop_
_entity_poly.entity_id
_entity_poly.type
_entity_poly.pdbx_seq_one_letter_code
_entity_poly.pdbx_strand_id
1 'polypeptide(L)'
;MWVGQLLDWGKTSAAHPLIKSSAVHYGLEFIHPFRDGNGRIGRLWQTLILSKWNPLFAWMPMETLVHHNQALYYQALQDSHAGAVDCRPFIGLMLEAIANSLYKYIDVAAETVVDVGVNVGVRDEILQWLVRQPHLSARELATLLNKSTRTVERQLKTLREQGRIQRVGSDKSGHWEIVERSV
;
A
#
# COMPACT_ATOMS: atom_id res chain seq x y z
N MET A 1 -36.65 7.71 -5.98
CA MET A 1 -35.57 8.10 -6.92
C MET A 1 -35.31 6.90 -7.81
N TRP A 2 -35.68 6.98 -9.09
CA TRP A 2 -35.41 5.89 -10.03
C TRP A 2 -33.90 5.88 -10.30
N VAL A 3 -33.23 4.73 -10.38
CA VAL A 3 -31.75 4.61 -10.47
C VAL A 3 -31.12 5.61 -11.46
N GLY A 4 -31.77 5.88 -12.58
CA GLY A 4 -31.33 6.89 -13.55
C GLY A 4 -31.13 8.29 -12.95
N GLN A 5 -32.02 8.75 -12.07
CA GLN A 5 -31.89 10.03 -11.38
C GLN A 5 -30.68 10.05 -10.43
N LEU A 6 -30.40 8.93 -9.76
CA LEU A 6 -29.23 8.81 -8.88
C LEU A 6 -27.93 8.88 -9.68
N LEU A 7 -27.85 8.17 -10.80
CA LEU A 7 -26.67 8.17 -11.65
C LEU A 7 -26.48 9.51 -12.36
N ASP A 8 -27.56 10.16 -12.79
CA ASP A 8 -27.51 11.50 -13.38
C ASP A 8 -27.04 12.54 -12.37
N TRP A 9 -27.56 12.49 -11.14
CA TRP A 9 -27.04 13.29 -10.03
C TRP A 9 -25.57 12.99 -9.76
N GLY A 10 -25.17 11.72 -9.70
CA GLY A 10 -23.78 11.32 -9.49
C GLY A 10 -22.84 11.82 -10.59
N LYS A 11 -23.35 12.00 -11.82
CA LYS A 11 -22.59 12.54 -12.95
C LYS A 11 -22.48 14.06 -12.91
N THR A 12 -23.57 14.76 -12.58
CA THR A 12 -23.71 16.22 -12.73
C THR A 12 -23.48 17.02 -11.44
N SER A 13 -23.56 16.37 -10.28
CA SER A 13 -23.40 17.01 -8.98
C SER A 13 -22.04 17.67 -8.81
N ALA A 14 -22.05 18.90 -8.28
CA ALA A 14 -20.87 19.67 -7.89
C ALA A 14 -20.25 19.22 -6.56
N ALA A 15 -20.87 18.24 -5.86
CA ALA A 15 -20.32 17.71 -4.63
C ALA A 15 -18.94 17.07 -4.85
N HIS A 16 -18.06 17.19 -3.85
CA HIS A 16 -16.73 16.63 -3.91
C HIS A 16 -16.77 15.12 -4.24
N PRO A 17 -15.90 14.59 -5.12
CA PRO A 17 -15.86 13.18 -5.54
C PRO A 17 -16.03 12.15 -4.42
N LEU A 18 -15.37 12.34 -3.28
CA LEU A 18 -15.52 11.48 -2.10
C LEU A 18 -16.94 11.45 -1.51
N ILE A 19 -17.63 12.58 -1.51
CA ILE A 19 -19.00 12.70 -1.01
C ILE A 19 -19.96 12.08 -2.03
N LYS A 20 -19.87 12.49 -3.31
CA LYS A 20 -20.76 11.95 -4.36
C LYS A 20 -20.60 10.46 -4.57
N SER A 21 -19.38 9.91 -4.51
CA SER A 21 -19.15 8.48 -4.65
C SER A 21 -19.81 7.68 -3.52
N SER A 22 -19.73 8.18 -2.29
CA SER A 22 -20.32 7.55 -1.11
C SER A 22 -21.85 7.68 -1.10
N ALA A 23 -22.38 8.83 -1.54
CA ALA A 23 -23.81 9.03 -1.71
C ALA A 23 -24.42 8.14 -2.81
N VAL A 24 -23.72 7.95 -3.94
CA VAL A 24 -24.15 7.02 -5.00
C VAL A 24 -24.14 5.57 -4.50
N HIS A 25 -23.11 5.17 -3.74
CA HIS A 25 -23.06 3.85 -3.11
C HIS A 25 -24.27 3.63 -2.20
N TYR A 26 -24.51 4.55 -1.26
CA TYR A 26 -25.68 4.50 -0.39
C TYR A 26 -26.98 4.42 -1.18
N GLY A 27 -27.15 5.27 -2.20
CA GLY A 27 -28.37 5.30 -3.01
C GLY A 27 -28.62 3.98 -3.75
N LEU A 28 -27.58 3.29 -4.21
CA LEU A 28 -27.70 1.97 -4.85
C LEU A 28 -28.10 0.88 -3.85
N GLU A 29 -27.53 0.91 -2.64
CA GLU A 29 -27.92 0.01 -1.55
C GLU A 29 -29.38 0.24 -1.12
N PHE A 30 -29.80 1.51 -1.05
CA PHE A 30 -31.15 1.92 -0.68
C PHE A 30 -32.19 1.53 -1.73
N ILE A 31 -31.92 1.79 -3.02
CA ILE A 31 -32.85 1.46 -4.11
C ILE A 31 -32.91 -0.05 -4.34
N HIS A 32 -31.80 -0.76 -4.11
CA HIS A 32 -31.68 -2.21 -4.27
C HIS A 32 -32.21 -2.75 -5.62
N PRO A 33 -31.71 -2.25 -6.77
CA PRO A 33 -32.34 -2.48 -8.08
C PRO A 33 -32.17 -3.88 -8.67
N PHE A 34 -31.24 -4.69 -8.14
CA PHE A 34 -30.97 -6.04 -8.65
C PHE A 34 -31.45 -7.12 -7.67
N ARG A 35 -31.71 -8.33 -8.18
CA ARG A 35 -32.09 -9.50 -7.36
C ARG A 35 -30.98 -9.96 -6.41
N ASP A 36 -29.73 -9.80 -6.81
CA ASP A 36 -28.53 -10.08 -6.00
C ASP A 36 -27.40 -9.16 -6.48
N GLY A 37 -26.41 -8.93 -5.62
CA GLY A 37 -25.18 -8.24 -5.96
C GLY A 37 -25.20 -6.73 -5.80
N ASN A 38 -26.24 -6.15 -5.20
CA ASN A 38 -26.33 -4.70 -4.97
C ASN A 38 -25.08 -4.15 -4.24
N GLY A 39 -24.65 -4.82 -3.16
CA GLY A 39 -23.40 -4.49 -2.46
C GLY A 39 -22.16 -4.42 -3.35
N ARG A 40 -22.01 -5.38 -4.29
CA ARG A 40 -20.89 -5.42 -5.24
C ARG A 40 -20.99 -4.26 -6.24
N ILE A 41 -22.19 -3.96 -6.70
CA ILE A 41 -22.46 -2.86 -7.63
C ILE A 41 -22.25 -1.49 -6.96
N GLY A 42 -22.69 -1.31 -5.71
CA GLY A 42 -22.47 -0.09 -4.93
C GLY A 42 -20.99 0.22 -4.77
N ARG A 43 -20.19 -0.77 -4.35
CA ARG A 43 -18.72 -0.67 -4.26
C ARG A 43 -18.07 -0.38 -5.61
N LEU A 44 -18.50 -1.07 -6.67
CA LEU A 44 -17.99 -0.86 -8.03
C LEU A 44 -18.20 0.59 -8.50
N TRP A 45 -19.41 1.14 -8.31
CA TRP A 45 -19.71 2.51 -8.70
C TRP A 45 -18.92 3.53 -7.87
N GLN A 46 -18.74 3.29 -6.57
CA GLN A 46 -17.90 4.15 -5.75
C GLN A 46 -16.46 4.20 -6.27
N THR A 47 -15.85 3.04 -6.53
CA THR A 47 -14.50 2.94 -7.10
C THR A 47 -14.40 3.60 -8.48
N LEU A 48 -15.42 3.43 -9.33
CA LEU A 48 -15.45 4.07 -10.65
C LEU A 48 -15.47 5.59 -10.55
N ILE A 49 -16.33 6.16 -9.70
CA ILE A 49 -16.42 7.61 -9.52
C ILE A 49 -15.09 8.17 -8.99
N LEU A 50 -14.49 7.51 -8.00
CA LEU A 50 -13.22 7.95 -7.41
C LEU A 50 -12.05 7.82 -8.38
N SER A 51 -11.95 6.73 -9.14
CA SER A 51 -10.87 6.51 -10.11
C SER A 51 -10.90 7.50 -11.28
N LYS A 52 -12.09 7.97 -11.66
CA LYS A 52 -12.24 9.06 -12.65
C LYS A 52 -11.76 10.40 -12.12
N TRP A 53 -11.79 10.62 -10.81
CA TRP A 53 -11.28 11.84 -10.18
C TRP A 53 -9.77 11.76 -9.93
N ASN A 54 -9.30 10.65 -9.36
CA ASN A 54 -7.88 10.40 -9.15
C ASN A 54 -7.58 8.91 -9.40
N PRO A 55 -6.69 8.57 -10.36
CA PRO A 55 -6.38 7.19 -10.73
C PRO A 55 -5.92 6.29 -9.58
N LEU A 56 -5.35 6.85 -8.50
CA LEU A 56 -4.91 6.08 -7.33
C LEU A 56 -6.04 5.27 -6.71
N PHE A 57 -7.28 5.78 -6.75
CA PHE A 57 -8.43 5.08 -6.17
C PHE A 57 -8.85 3.83 -6.96
N ALA A 58 -8.36 3.62 -8.19
CA ALA A 58 -8.57 2.36 -8.91
C ALA A 58 -7.90 1.17 -8.19
N TRP A 59 -6.85 1.45 -7.41
CA TRP A 59 -6.07 0.45 -6.66
C TRP A 59 -6.48 0.35 -5.19
N MET A 60 -7.45 1.15 -4.75
CA MET A 60 -7.92 1.12 -3.37
C MET A 60 -8.83 -0.11 -3.15
N PRO A 61 -8.53 -0.98 -2.17
CA PRO A 61 -9.28 -2.21 -1.94
C PRO A 61 -10.59 -1.92 -1.17
N MET A 62 -11.54 -1.27 -1.84
CA MET A 62 -12.82 -0.86 -1.25
C MET A 62 -13.61 -2.03 -0.64
N GLU A 63 -13.52 -3.22 -1.23
CA GLU A 63 -14.12 -4.42 -0.67
C GLU A 63 -13.51 -4.82 0.67
N THR A 64 -12.19 -4.84 0.77
CA THR A 64 -11.47 -5.11 2.03
C THR A 64 -11.78 -4.05 3.07
N LEU A 65 -11.91 -2.77 2.68
CA LEU A 65 -12.28 -1.69 3.59
C LEU A 65 -13.67 -1.89 4.17
N VAL A 66 -14.66 -2.24 3.35
CA VAL A 66 -16.03 -2.53 3.82
C VAL A 66 -16.06 -3.80 4.66
N HIS A 67 -15.32 -4.84 4.26
CA HIS A 67 -15.28 -6.12 4.98
C HIS A 67 -14.67 -5.97 6.38
N HIS A 68 -13.57 -5.25 6.53
CA HIS A 68 -12.97 -4.99 7.86
C HIS A 68 -13.86 -4.13 8.77
N ASN A 69 -14.75 -3.33 8.18
CA ASN A 69 -15.68 -2.46 8.90
C ASN A 69 -17.14 -2.96 8.79
N GLN A 70 -17.36 -4.26 8.57
CA GLN A 70 -18.67 -4.78 8.17
C GLN A 70 -19.78 -4.45 9.17
N ALA A 71 -19.50 -4.54 10.47
CA ALA A 71 -20.48 -4.17 11.51
C ALA A 71 -20.84 -2.68 11.45
N LEU A 72 -19.83 -1.81 11.37
CA LEU A 72 -20.02 -0.36 11.26
C LEU A 72 -20.74 0.02 9.95
N TYR A 73 -20.42 -0.67 8.86
CA TYR A 73 -21.06 -0.49 7.56
C TYR A 73 -22.57 -0.73 7.63
N TYR A 74 -22.98 -1.87 8.18
CA TYR A 74 -24.41 -2.16 8.34
C TYR A 74 -25.08 -1.24 9.36
N GLN A 75 -24.37 -0.85 10.43
CA GLN A 75 -24.87 0.13 11.38
C GLN A 75 -25.12 1.49 10.69
N ALA A 76 -24.18 1.97 9.89
CA ALA A 76 -24.33 3.25 9.20
C ALA A 76 -25.46 3.20 8.15
N LEU A 77 -25.70 2.05 7.51
CA LEU A 77 -26.89 1.86 6.66
C LEU A 77 -28.18 1.93 7.47
N GLN A 78 -28.23 1.28 8.64
CA GLN A 78 -29.40 1.32 9.52
C GLN A 78 -29.66 2.73 10.05
N ASP A 79 -28.63 3.43 10.52
CA ASP A 79 -28.71 4.81 11.00
C ASP A 79 -29.19 5.75 9.89
N SER A 80 -28.77 5.50 8.65
CA SER A 80 -29.22 6.27 7.49
C SER A 80 -30.69 6.03 7.11
N HIS A 81 -31.31 4.97 7.65
CA HIS A 81 -32.74 4.67 7.52
C HIS A 81 -33.54 5.03 8.78
N ALA A 82 -32.89 5.45 9.86
CA ALA A 82 -33.56 5.73 11.12
C ALA A 82 -34.31 7.07 11.04
N GLY A 83 -35.65 7.00 10.99
CA GLY A 83 -36.50 8.18 10.91
C GLY A 83 -36.53 8.78 9.50
N ALA A 84 -36.08 10.03 9.34
CA ALA A 84 -35.98 10.66 8.03
C ALA A 84 -34.75 10.11 7.31
N VAL A 85 -34.92 9.62 6.08
CA VAL A 85 -33.83 9.07 5.26
C VAL A 85 -32.71 10.10 5.13
N ASP A 86 -31.51 9.72 5.57
CA ASP A 86 -30.35 10.60 5.66
C ASP A 86 -29.06 9.83 5.41
N CYS A 87 -28.37 10.13 4.31
CA CYS A 87 -27.14 9.45 3.94
C CYS A 87 -25.87 9.94 4.69
N ARG A 88 -25.98 10.95 5.56
CA ARG A 88 -24.83 11.51 6.29
C ARG A 88 -24.05 10.48 7.12
N PRO A 89 -24.69 9.57 7.90
CA PRO A 89 -23.97 8.54 8.66
C PRO A 89 -23.13 7.63 7.77
N PHE A 90 -23.72 7.16 6.66
CA PHE A 90 -23.02 6.32 5.68
C PHE A 90 -21.84 7.05 5.02
N ILE A 91 -22.04 8.29 4.59
CA ILE A 91 -20.96 9.09 4.00
C ILE A 91 -19.83 9.30 5.01
N GLY A 92 -20.14 9.63 6.27
CA GLY A 92 -19.15 9.80 7.33
C GLY A 92 -18.27 8.57 7.51
N LEU A 93 -18.89 7.39 7.64
CA LEU A 93 -18.17 6.13 7.74
C LEU A 93 -17.26 5.88 6.53
N MET A 94 -17.76 6.09 5.30
CA MET A 94 -16.98 5.84 4.10
C MET A 94 -15.77 6.78 3.99
N LEU A 95 -15.93 8.04 4.38
CA LEU A 95 -14.82 9.00 4.42
C LEU A 95 -13.75 8.58 5.44
N GLU A 96 -14.17 8.16 6.63
CA GLU A 96 -13.26 7.67 7.66
C GLU A 96 -12.51 6.41 7.22
N ALA A 97 -13.21 5.44 6.62
CA ALA A 97 -12.61 4.23 6.09
C ALA A 97 -11.57 4.52 5.00
N ILE A 98 -11.86 5.46 4.08
CA ILE A 98 -10.94 5.90 3.04
C ILE A 98 -9.72 6.60 3.67
N ALA A 99 -9.93 7.53 4.61
CA ALA A 99 -8.85 8.25 5.27
C ALA A 99 -7.92 7.29 6.02
N ASN A 100 -8.48 6.38 6.81
CA ASN A 100 -7.72 5.35 7.53
C ASN A 100 -6.95 4.43 6.59
N SER A 101 -7.51 4.10 5.43
CA SER A 101 -6.77 3.34 4.40
C SER A 101 -5.56 4.11 3.89
N LEU A 102 -5.73 5.40 3.58
CA LEU A 102 -4.67 6.23 3.03
C LEU A 102 -3.54 6.45 4.04
N TYR A 103 -3.87 6.68 5.32
CA TYR A 103 -2.85 6.80 6.36
C TYR A 103 -2.03 5.51 6.52
N LYS A 104 -2.69 4.34 6.51
CA LYS A 104 -1.97 3.05 6.54
C LYS A 104 -1.01 2.88 5.35
N TYR A 105 -1.39 3.35 4.15
CA TYR A 105 -0.49 3.32 3.00
C TYR A 105 0.73 4.22 3.18
N ILE A 106 0.56 5.40 3.78
CA ILE A 106 1.65 6.34 4.07
C ILE A 106 2.61 5.73 5.11
N ASP A 107 2.09 5.13 6.17
CA ASP A 107 2.91 4.53 7.23
C ASP A 107 3.74 3.36 6.69
N VAL A 108 3.10 2.45 5.94
CA VAL A 108 3.80 1.32 5.29
C VAL A 108 4.84 1.82 4.29
N ALA A 109 4.53 2.85 3.51
CA ALA A 109 5.49 3.43 2.58
C ALA A 109 6.70 4.03 3.31
N ALA A 110 6.49 4.72 4.44
CA ALA A 110 7.55 5.28 5.26
C ALA A 110 8.46 4.18 5.84
N GLU A 111 7.89 3.12 6.41
CA GLU A 111 8.66 1.98 6.94
C GLU A 111 9.48 1.28 5.84
N THR A 112 8.88 1.07 4.67
CA THR A 112 9.55 0.40 3.54
C THR A 112 10.71 1.23 3.01
N VAL A 113 10.54 2.54 2.87
CA VAL A 113 11.61 3.46 2.42
C VAL A 113 12.77 3.48 3.41
N VAL A 114 12.48 3.47 4.72
CA VAL A 114 13.52 3.41 5.76
C VAL A 114 14.31 2.09 5.68
N ASP A 115 13.65 0.93 5.58
CA ASP A 115 14.37 -0.34 5.50
C ASP A 115 15.19 -0.46 4.20
N VAL A 116 14.67 0.04 3.06
CA VAL A 116 15.46 0.10 1.83
C VAL A 116 16.68 1.02 1.98
N GLY A 117 16.51 2.21 2.56
CA GLY A 117 17.61 3.16 2.80
C GLY A 117 18.70 2.58 3.70
N VAL A 118 18.31 1.92 4.81
CA VAL A 118 19.26 1.22 5.70
C VAL A 118 20.00 0.11 4.97
N ASN A 119 19.31 -0.69 4.16
CA ASN A 119 19.93 -1.78 3.40
C ASN A 119 20.83 -1.29 2.25
N VAL A 120 20.58 -0.11 1.69
CA VAL A 120 21.49 0.54 0.72
C VAL A 120 22.73 1.05 1.45
N GLY A 121 22.58 1.80 2.56
CA GLY A 121 23.71 2.29 3.35
C GLY A 121 24.65 1.18 3.82
N VAL A 122 24.10 0.07 4.33
CA VAL A 122 24.90 -1.10 4.74
C VAL A 122 25.67 -1.71 3.56
N ARG A 123 25.09 -1.73 2.34
CA ARG A 123 25.81 -2.24 1.16
C ARG A 123 26.98 -1.35 0.77
N ASP A 124 26.79 -0.04 0.81
CA ASP A 124 27.86 0.90 0.45
C ASP A 124 28.99 0.86 1.48
N GLU A 125 28.67 0.75 2.77
CA GLU A 125 29.66 0.54 3.83
C GLU A 125 30.43 -0.78 3.65
N ILE A 126 29.74 -1.89 3.32
CA ILE A 126 30.40 -3.17 3.00
C ILE A 126 31.39 -3.00 1.85
N LEU A 127 30.98 -2.34 0.75
CA LEU A 127 31.87 -2.12 -0.40
C LEU A 127 33.09 -1.29 -0.03
N GLN A 128 32.93 -0.21 0.74
CA GLN A 128 34.05 0.61 1.22
C GLN A 128 35.06 -0.20 2.04
N TRP A 129 34.57 -1.13 2.88
CA TRP A 129 35.44 -2.03 3.64
C TRP A 129 36.14 -3.04 2.74
N LEU A 130 35.44 -3.65 1.77
CA LEU A 130 36.04 -4.62 0.87
C LEU A 130 37.10 -4.01 -0.06
N VAL A 131 36.97 -2.73 -0.44
CA VAL A 131 38.03 -1.98 -1.14
C VAL A 131 39.31 -1.92 -0.29
N ARG A 132 39.17 -1.67 1.02
CA ARG A 132 40.32 -1.44 1.93
C ARG A 132 40.93 -2.74 2.45
N GLN A 133 40.09 -3.74 2.72
CA GLN A 133 40.45 -4.99 3.36
C GLN A 133 39.65 -6.15 2.72
N PRO A 134 40.11 -6.67 1.58
CA PRO A 134 39.37 -7.66 0.80
C PRO A 134 39.27 -9.04 1.48
N HIS A 135 40.05 -9.30 2.52
CA HIS A 135 40.05 -10.57 3.25
C HIS A 135 39.01 -10.67 4.37
N LEU A 136 38.25 -9.60 4.64
CA LEU A 136 37.29 -9.60 5.75
C LEU A 136 36.19 -10.64 5.55
N SER A 137 35.96 -11.43 6.60
CA SER A 137 34.83 -12.35 6.68
C SER A 137 33.52 -11.60 6.94
N ALA A 138 32.39 -12.24 6.64
CA ALA A 138 31.06 -11.68 6.93
C ALA A 138 30.87 -11.37 8.44
N ARG A 139 31.52 -12.16 9.31
CA ARG A 139 31.46 -11.96 10.77
C ARG A 139 32.25 -10.73 11.20
N GLU A 140 33.43 -10.52 10.66
CA GLU A 140 34.25 -9.34 10.96
C GLU A 140 33.58 -8.06 10.43
N LEU A 141 33.05 -8.10 9.21
CA LEU A 141 32.23 -7.01 8.66
C LEU A 141 31.01 -6.71 9.56
N ALA A 142 30.35 -7.73 10.08
CA ALA A 142 29.22 -7.54 11.00
C ALA A 142 29.63 -6.81 12.28
N THR A 143 30.78 -7.17 12.85
CA THR A 143 31.34 -6.47 14.02
C THR A 143 31.74 -5.03 13.70
N LEU A 144 32.42 -4.79 12.58
CA LEU A 144 32.86 -3.45 12.16
C LEU A 144 31.68 -2.50 11.88
N LEU A 145 30.60 -3.02 11.29
CA LEU A 145 29.41 -2.26 10.94
C LEU A 145 28.37 -2.18 12.06
N ASN A 146 28.63 -2.82 13.20
CA ASN A 146 27.67 -2.99 14.30
C ASN A 146 26.30 -3.53 13.80
N LYS A 147 26.33 -4.57 12.96
CA LYS A 147 25.15 -5.24 12.41
C LYS A 147 25.15 -6.73 12.74
N SER A 148 24.00 -7.39 12.57
CA SER A 148 23.93 -8.84 12.68
C SER A 148 24.69 -9.51 11.53
N THR A 149 25.36 -10.64 11.80
CA THR A 149 26.03 -11.45 10.77
C THR A 149 25.06 -11.81 9.64
N ARG A 150 23.82 -12.17 9.98
CA ARG A 150 22.76 -12.50 9.01
C ARG A 150 22.45 -11.33 8.06
N THR A 151 22.48 -10.09 8.55
CA THR A 151 22.27 -8.89 7.73
C THR A 151 23.41 -8.73 6.72
N VAL A 152 24.66 -8.87 7.17
CA VAL A 152 25.84 -8.75 6.31
C VAL A 152 25.89 -9.87 5.27
N GLU A 153 25.64 -11.12 5.66
CA GLU A 153 25.56 -12.27 4.74
C GLU A 153 24.48 -12.07 3.67
N ARG A 154 23.30 -11.57 4.07
CA ARG A 154 22.23 -11.22 3.13
C ARG A 154 22.71 -10.17 2.13
N GLN A 155 23.36 -9.10 2.58
CA GLN A 155 23.84 -8.03 1.69
C GLN A 155 24.98 -8.49 0.78
N LEU A 156 25.93 -9.30 1.27
CA LEU A 156 26.99 -9.90 0.45
C LEU A 156 26.41 -10.80 -0.64
N LYS A 157 25.40 -11.61 -0.31
CA LYS A 157 24.68 -12.43 -1.29
C LYS A 157 24.04 -11.55 -2.37
N THR A 158 23.33 -10.49 -1.99
CA THR A 158 22.74 -9.52 -2.94
C THR A 158 23.79 -8.86 -3.82
N LEU A 159 24.91 -8.38 -3.25
CA LEU A 159 25.99 -7.75 -4.02
C LEU A 159 26.62 -8.72 -5.02
N ARG A 160 26.74 -10.00 -4.66
CA ARG A 160 27.23 -11.06 -5.55
C ARG A 160 26.23 -11.38 -6.66
N GLU A 161 24.94 -11.50 -6.35
CA GLU A 161 23.87 -11.71 -7.34
C GLU A 161 23.76 -10.53 -8.32
N GLN A 162 24.04 -9.31 -7.85
CA GLN A 162 24.14 -8.10 -8.68
C GLN A 162 25.45 -8.02 -9.47
N GLY A 163 26.37 -8.97 -9.31
CA GLY A 163 27.68 -8.96 -9.98
C GLY A 163 28.61 -7.83 -9.54
N ARG A 164 28.36 -7.22 -8.36
CA ARG A 164 29.20 -6.12 -7.84
C ARG A 164 30.45 -6.64 -7.14
N ILE A 165 30.37 -7.84 -6.54
CA ILE A 165 31.50 -8.49 -5.87
C ILE A 165 31.58 -9.98 -6.22
N GLN A 166 32.79 -10.54 -6.16
CA GLN A 166 33.03 -11.97 -6.24
C GLN A 166 33.98 -12.42 -5.13
N ARG A 167 33.88 -13.69 -4.71
CA ARG A 167 34.85 -14.30 -3.81
C ARG A 167 35.83 -15.13 -4.63
N VAL A 168 37.12 -14.88 -4.47
CA VAL A 168 38.20 -15.63 -5.12
C VAL A 168 38.93 -16.47 -4.06
N GLY A 169 39.12 -17.75 -4.32
CA GLY A 169 39.75 -18.69 -3.39
C GLY A 169 38.76 -19.43 -2.48
N SER A 170 39.28 -20.04 -1.41
CA SER A 170 38.47 -20.87 -0.49
C SER A 170 37.60 -20.02 0.46
N ASP A 171 36.54 -20.58 1.04
CA ASP A 171 35.71 -19.88 2.01
C ASP A 171 36.49 -19.41 3.26
N LYS A 172 37.59 -20.10 3.60
CA LYS A 172 38.42 -19.83 4.78
C LYS A 172 39.60 -18.89 4.52
N SER A 173 40.13 -18.86 3.30
CA SER A 173 41.37 -18.12 2.97
C SER A 173 41.25 -17.22 1.74
N GLY A 174 40.10 -17.23 1.06
CA GLY A 174 39.86 -16.42 -0.13
C GLY A 174 39.59 -14.96 0.21
N HIS A 175 39.62 -14.10 -0.80
CA HIS A 175 39.37 -12.66 -0.70
C HIS A 175 38.22 -12.23 -1.59
N TRP A 176 37.64 -11.08 -1.28
CA TRP A 176 36.62 -10.44 -2.09
C TRP A 176 37.27 -9.53 -3.13
N GLU A 177 36.76 -9.59 -4.35
CA GLU A 177 37.09 -8.66 -5.43
C GLU A 177 35.83 -7.92 -5.86
N ILE A 178 35.97 -6.62 -6.11
CA ILE A 178 34.89 -5.79 -6.67
C ILE A 178 34.97 -5.93 -8.18
N VAL A 179 33.89 -6.41 -8.80
CA VAL A 179 33.84 -6.78 -10.23
C VAL A 179 33.22 -5.66 -11.06
N GLU A 180 33.45 -4.40 -10.67
CA GLU A 180 32.78 -3.22 -11.24
C GLU A 180 32.59 -3.33 -12.77
N ARG A 181 31.35 -3.56 -13.21
CA ARG A 181 30.91 -3.04 -14.52
C ARG A 181 30.46 -1.63 -14.23
N SER A 182 31.37 -0.67 -14.37
CA SER A 182 30.99 0.72 -14.60
C SER A 182 29.99 0.70 -15.76
N VAL A 183 28.74 1.04 -15.49
CA VAL A 183 27.81 1.52 -16.52
C VAL A 183 28.06 3.01 -16.65
#